data_AF-A0A5C5YSR7-F1
#
_entry.id   AF-A0A5C5YSR7-F1
#
_cell.length_a   1.000
_cell.length_b   1.000
_cell.length_c   1.000
_cell.angle_alpha   90.00
_cell.angle_beta   90.00
_cell.angle_gamma   90.00
#
_symmetry.space_group_name_H-M   'P 1'
#
loop_
_entity.id
_entity.type
_entity.pdbx_description
1 polymer ?
#
loop_
_entity_poly.entity_id
_entity_poly.type
_entity_poly.pdbx_seq_one_letter_code
_entity_poly.pdbx_strand_id
1 'polypeptide(L)'
;MVARALVAVLLTGTLPAMAEKPPQPFGAERLASFQTDVMSFRPPTLGGRQFWADQLVLHDWRIQQNVFTGHSRLLDPSDRRVASGGYDECRDRFETIQAEQQIPSLKPRTVVLLHGLWRSRGAMRPLQEHLSQNDAWSVISVEYPSTRATVGEHAAVLKRVVDNLEGVDQIDFVCHSLGNLVVRRWLHDYYLPACEALPADGGSGPPRLGRMVMLGPPNNRPELAGWVVPLDVTGQVYGPSGRQLNDKWDELAPTLTVPPCEFGILAGGNAKSGRNPLIPGDDDLVVTVDNTRLAGAADFRVVPAIHTLLMGHPDVQAMTERFLLEGSFEGSGQRQPIAE
;
A
#
# COMPACT_ATOMS: atom_id res chain seq x y z
N MET A 1 30.00 -18.67 -44.52
CA MET A 1 28.79 -18.47 -45.38
C MET A 1 27.61 -18.42 -44.42
N VAL A 2 26.83 -17.35 -44.23
CA VAL A 2 26.42 -16.18 -45.03
C VAL A 2 26.08 -15.08 -43.99
N ALA A 3 26.86 -13.99 -43.92
CA ALA A 3 26.65 -12.66 -44.51
C ALA A 3 25.71 -11.71 -43.71
N ARG A 4 26.32 -10.64 -43.19
CA ARG A 4 25.73 -9.42 -42.64
C ARG A 4 25.09 -8.59 -43.76
N ALA A 5 23.99 -7.89 -43.46
CA ALA A 5 23.59 -6.69 -44.20
C ALA A 5 22.92 -5.68 -43.25
N LEU A 6 23.62 -4.57 -43.02
CA LEU A 6 23.10 -3.31 -42.49
C LEU A 6 22.57 -2.50 -43.67
N VAL A 7 21.40 -1.87 -43.55
CA VAL A 7 20.98 -0.78 -44.44
C VAL A 7 20.70 0.45 -43.58
N ALA A 8 21.58 1.45 -43.74
CA ALA A 8 21.39 2.80 -43.25
C ALA A 8 20.65 3.62 -44.32
N VAL A 9 19.67 4.43 -43.90
CA VAL A 9 19.11 5.50 -44.72
C VAL A 9 19.40 6.82 -44.03
N LEU A 10 20.28 7.60 -44.66
CA LEU A 10 20.58 9.00 -44.37
C LEU A 10 19.48 9.88 -44.96
N LEU A 11 18.92 10.79 -44.15
CA LEU A 11 18.18 11.95 -44.62
C LEU A 11 18.90 13.20 -44.11
N THR A 12 19.63 13.84 -45.03
CA THR A 12 20.26 15.15 -44.86
C THR A 12 19.23 16.24 -45.14
N GLY A 13 18.94 17.08 -44.16
CA GLY A 13 18.16 18.31 -44.31
C GLY A 13 18.82 19.43 -43.51
N THR A 14 19.42 20.39 -44.21
CA THR A 14 20.04 21.61 -43.68
C THR A 14 18.97 22.58 -43.16
N LEU A 15 19.07 23.01 -41.90
CA LEU A 15 18.28 24.11 -41.34
C LEU A 15 19.07 25.43 -41.44
N PRO A 16 18.47 26.55 -41.89
CA PRO A 16 19.10 27.85 -41.81
C PRO A 16 18.96 28.43 -40.40
N ALA A 17 20.01 29.10 -39.94
CA ALA A 17 20.06 29.83 -38.68
C ALA A 17 19.11 31.05 -38.70
N MET A 18 18.37 31.24 -37.61
CA MET A 18 17.71 32.52 -37.30
C MET A 18 17.86 32.85 -35.82
N ALA A 19 18.04 34.15 -35.58
CA ALA A 19 18.74 34.76 -34.46
C ALA A 19 18.03 34.69 -33.10
N GLU A 20 18.84 34.59 -32.04
CA GLU A 20 18.44 34.80 -30.65
C GLU A 20 18.03 36.26 -30.40
N LYS A 21 16.91 36.45 -29.70
CA LYS A 21 16.48 37.74 -29.14
C LYS A 21 16.45 37.60 -27.61
N PRO A 22 17.06 38.51 -26.84
CA PRO A 22 17.15 38.37 -25.39
C PRO A 22 15.80 38.64 -24.70
N PRO A 23 15.55 38.05 -23.51
CA PRO A 23 14.28 38.21 -22.81
C PRO A 23 14.16 39.58 -22.13
N GLN A 24 12.97 40.17 -22.22
CA GLN A 24 12.56 41.37 -21.47
C GLN A 24 11.92 40.93 -20.14
N PRO A 25 12.15 41.63 -19.01
CA PRO A 25 11.59 41.26 -17.73
C PRO A 25 10.18 41.82 -17.56
N PHE A 26 9.22 41.00 -17.13
CA PHE A 26 7.90 41.47 -16.71
C PHE A 26 7.65 41.17 -15.24
N GLY A 27 7.80 42.21 -14.43
CA GLY A 27 6.73 42.79 -13.60
C GLY A 27 6.04 41.90 -12.58
N ALA A 28 6.31 42.20 -11.30
CA ALA A 28 5.46 41.86 -10.18
C ALA A 28 4.13 42.66 -10.18
N GLU A 29 3.14 42.07 -9.51
CA GLU A 29 1.90 42.63 -8.94
C GLU A 29 0.54 42.36 -9.62
N ARG A 30 -0.25 41.61 -8.83
CA ARG A 30 -1.70 41.66 -8.56
C ARG A 30 -2.70 41.65 -9.72
N LEU A 31 -3.61 40.70 -9.61
CA LEU A 31 -5.09 40.76 -9.69
C LEU A 31 -5.54 39.29 -9.80
N ALA A 32 -6.58 38.75 -9.19
CA ALA A 32 -7.58 39.12 -8.21
C ALA A 32 -8.25 37.76 -7.85
N SER A 33 -8.86 37.69 -6.68
CA SER A 33 -9.68 36.57 -6.21
C SER A 33 -10.72 36.14 -7.26
N PHE A 34 -10.70 34.86 -7.64
CA PHE A 34 -11.85 34.21 -8.28
C PHE A 34 -12.57 33.32 -7.26
N GLN A 35 -13.52 33.92 -6.55
CA GLN A 35 -14.71 33.21 -6.14
C GLN A 35 -15.66 33.20 -7.34
N THR A 36 -15.85 32.03 -7.94
CA THR A 36 -17.03 31.78 -8.76
C THR A 36 -17.67 30.48 -8.31
N ASP A 37 -18.82 30.67 -7.68
CA ASP A 37 -19.83 29.67 -7.42
C ASP A 37 -20.40 29.21 -8.78
N VAL A 38 -19.87 28.09 -9.26
CA VAL A 38 -20.43 27.33 -10.38
C VAL A 38 -20.73 25.96 -9.81
N MET A 39 -22.01 25.54 -9.91
CA MET A 39 -22.51 24.25 -9.44
C MET A 39 -21.41 23.18 -9.51
N SER A 40 -20.90 22.81 -8.34
CA SER A 40 -19.64 22.08 -8.15
C SER A 40 -19.75 20.62 -8.62
N PHE A 41 -19.85 20.42 -9.93
CA PHE A 41 -19.61 19.13 -10.56
C PHE A 41 -18.10 18.88 -10.53
N ARG A 42 -17.63 18.31 -9.42
CA ARG A 42 -16.26 17.83 -9.26
C ARG A 42 -16.28 16.33 -9.54
N PRO A 43 -15.93 15.87 -10.77
CA PRO A 43 -15.88 14.45 -11.04
C PRO A 43 -14.88 13.77 -10.09
N PRO A 44 -15.08 12.48 -9.74
CA PRO A 44 -14.09 11.72 -9.00
C PRO A 44 -12.73 11.84 -9.69
N THR A 45 -11.63 11.80 -8.93
CA THR A 45 -10.30 11.77 -9.55
C THR A 45 -10.14 10.44 -10.29
N LEU A 46 -10.44 10.43 -11.60
CA LEU A 46 -10.49 9.24 -12.47
C LEU A 46 -9.11 8.61 -12.76
N GLY A 47 -8.07 8.94 -12.00
CA GLY A 47 -6.73 8.41 -12.25
C GLY A 47 -5.62 9.02 -11.39
N GLY A 48 -4.43 8.43 -11.53
CA GLY A 48 -3.19 8.92 -10.93
C GLY A 48 -2.84 8.31 -9.57
N ARG A 49 -3.55 7.29 -9.08
CA ARG A 49 -3.30 6.68 -7.75
C ARG A 49 -1.84 6.27 -7.53
N GLN A 50 -1.14 5.87 -8.59
CA GLN A 50 0.30 5.59 -8.55
C GLN A 50 1.19 6.84 -8.40
N PHE A 51 0.65 8.04 -8.28
CA PHE A 51 1.39 9.29 -8.09
C PHE A 51 1.04 10.00 -6.80
N TRP A 52 0.10 9.45 -6.02
CA TRP A 52 -0.37 10.02 -4.77
C TRP A 52 -0.13 9.02 -3.64
N ALA A 53 0.31 9.54 -2.50
CA ALA A 53 0.45 8.79 -1.27
C ALA A 53 -0.43 9.42 -0.20
N ASP A 54 -1.18 8.60 0.53
CA ASP A 54 -1.92 9.07 1.69
C ASP A 54 -0.98 9.64 2.76
N GLN A 55 -1.42 10.70 3.41
CA GLN A 55 -0.75 11.35 4.53
C GLN A 55 -1.63 11.27 5.78
N LEU A 56 -2.95 11.39 5.57
CA LEU A 56 -3.97 11.24 6.58
C LEU A 56 -5.12 10.43 5.99
N VAL A 57 -5.68 9.52 6.79
CA VAL A 57 -6.89 8.76 6.45
C VAL A 57 -7.81 8.76 7.67
N LEU A 58 -9.01 9.32 7.52
CA LEU A 58 -10.09 9.23 8.52
C LEU A 58 -11.32 8.64 7.85
N HIS A 59 -11.63 7.38 8.17
CA HIS A 59 -12.61 6.57 7.43
C HIS A 59 -12.28 6.53 5.92
N ASP A 60 -13.07 7.21 5.09
CA ASP A 60 -12.84 7.36 3.65
C ASP A 60 -12.43 8.79 3.22
N TRP A 61 -12.23 9.71 4.16
CA TRP A 61 -11.59 11.00 3.90
C TRP A 61 -10.08 10.84 3.86
N ARG A 62 -9.42 11.53 2.91
CA ARG A 62 -7.98 11.39 2.72
C ARG A 62 -7.31 12.72 2.38
N ILE A 63 -6.19 12.99 3.03
CA ILE A 63 -5.20 13.96 2.51
C ILE A 63 -4.12 13.16 1.81
N GLN A 64 -3.88 13.49 0.54
CA GLN A 64 -2.88 12.84 -0.29
C GLN A 64 -1.84 13.83 -0.75
N GLN A 65 -0.59 13.41 -0.83
CA GLN A 65 0.51 14.18 -1.39
C GLN A 65 1.01 13.54 -2.68
N ASN A 66 1.28 14.37 -3.69
CA ASN A 66 1.89 13.93 -4.93
C ASN A 66 3.38 13.65 -4.70
N VAL A 67 3.85 12.46 -5.09
CA VAL A 67 5.24 12.04 -4.82
C VAL A 67 6.31 12.79 -5.60
N PHE A 68 5.93 13.51 -6.66
CA PHE A 68 6.88 14.28 -7.47
C PHE A 68 6.84 15.78 -7.19
N THR A 69 5.65 16.34 -6.95
CA THR A 69 5.48 17.78 -6.79
C THR A 69 5.37 18.22 -5.34
N GLY A 70 5.14 17.31 -4.40
CA GLY A 70 4.88 17.63 -2.99
C GLY A 70 3.54 18.32 -2.73
N HIS A 71 2.77 18.63 -3.77
CA HIS A 71 1.45 19.23 -3.69
C HIS A 71 0.45 18.25 -3.07
N SER A 72 -0.43 18.75 -2.20
CA SER A 72 -1.43 17.97 -1.48
C SER A 72 -2.86 18.18 -1.98
N ARG A 73 -3.71 17.19 -1.78
CA ARG A 73 -5.15 17.26 -2.06
C ARG A 73 -5.94 16.62 -0.94
N LEU A 74 -7.08 17.23 -0.60
CA LEU A 74 -8.08 16.63 0.28
C LEU A 74 -9.17 15.98 -0.59
N LEU A 75 -9.45 14.71 -0.34
CA LEU A 75 -10.47 13.92 -1.01
C LEU A 75 -11.60 13.56 -0.03
N ASP A 76 -12.83 13.63 -0.54
CA ASP A 76 -14.00 13.10 0.16
C ASP A 76 -14.14 11.56 0.00
N PRO A 77 -15.13 10.93 0.67
CA PRO A 77 -15.38 9.49 0.57
C PRO A 77 -15.69 9.00 -0.85
N SER A 78 -16.13 9.89 -1.75
CA SER A 78 -16.43 9.59 -3.16
C SER A 78 -15.24 9.86 -4.10
N ASP A 79 -14.01 9.97 -3.58
CA ASP A 79 -12.80 10.31 -4.34
C ASP A 79 -12.88 11.68 -5.05
N ARG A 80 -13.72 12.62 -4.58
CA ARG A 80 -13.79 13.98 -5.13
C ARG A 80 -12.84 14.90 -4.39
N ARG A 81 -12.09 15.70 -5.16
CA ARG A 81 -11.18 16.69 -4.59
C ARG A 81 -11.96 17.87 -4.00
N VAL A 82 -11.91 18.03 -2.68
CA VAL A 82 -12.55 19.14 -1.98
C VAL A 82 -11.58 20.30 -1.73
N ALA A 83 -10.28 20.03 -1.58
CA ALA A 83 -9.21 21.02 -1.42
C ALA A 83 -7.92 20.60 -2.14
N SER A 84 -7.02 21.55 -2.38
CA SER A 84 -5.80 21.41 -3.17
C SER A 84 -4.81 22.49 -2.71
N GLY A 85 -3.55 22.15 -2.46
CA GLY A 85 -2.55 23.12 -1.99
C GLY A 85 -1.42 22.47 -1.20
N GLY A 86 -0.98 23.11 -0.12
CA GLY A 86 -0.09 22.54 0.88
C GLY A 86 -0.76 21.46 1.74
N TYR A 87 0.04 20.69 2.50
CA TYR A 87 -0.52 19.72 3.46
C TYR A 87 -1.32 20.44 4.55
N ASP A 88 -0.75 21.48 5.16
CA ASP A 88 -1.39 22.25 6.23
C ASP A 88 -2.70 22.91 5.75
N GLU A 89 -2.70 23.48 4.54
CA GLU A 89 -3.92 24.04 3.94
C GLU A 89 -5.03 22.97 3.74
N CYS A 90 -4.64 21.75 3.34
CA CYS A 90 -5.59 20.64 3.23
C CYS A 90 -6.06 20.17 4.61
N ARG A 91 -5.19 20.22 5.62
CA ARG A 91 -5.48 19.82 7.01
C ARG A 91 -6.44 20.80 7.68
N ASP A 92 -6.18 22.10 7.62
CA ASP A 92 -7.07 23.15 8.14
C ASP A 92 -8.47 23.06 7.51
N ARG A 93 -8.50 22.82 6.18
CA ARG A 93 -9.77 22.64 5.48
C ARG A 93 -10.47 21.35 5.92
N PHE A 94 -9.74 20.28 6.19
CA PHE A 94 -10.32 19.03 6.66
C PHE A 94 -10.90 19.17 8.07
N GLU A 95 -10.20 19.83 8.98
CA GLU A 95 -10.67 20.07 10.36
C GLU A 95 -11.95 20.90 10.38
N THR A 96 -12.04 21.92 9.52
CA THR A 96 -13.28 22.68 9.31
C THR A 96 -14.43 21.77 8.85
N ILE A 97 -14.19 20.93 7.85
CA ILE A 97 -15.20 19.99 7.32
C ILE A 97 -15.60 18.95 8.37
N GLN A 98 -14.64 18.44 9.13
CA GLN A 98 -14.85 17.48 10.21
C GLN A 98 -15.79 18.03 11.27
N ALA A 99 -15.58 19.30 11.69
CA ALA A 99 -16.46 19.98 12.62
C ALA A 99 -17.85 20.26 12.02
N GLU A 100 -17.91 20.77 10.78
CA GLU A 100 -19.16 21.11 10.10
C GLU A 100 -20.07 19.90 9.83
N GLN A 101 -19.47 18.79 9.39
CA GLN A 101 -20.20 17.57 9.02
C GLN A 101 -20.28 16.54 10.17
N GLN A 102 -19.71 16.87 11.34
CA GLN A 102 -19.66 15.98 12.51
C GLN A 102 -19.10 14.60 12.16
N ILE A 103 -18.01 14.57 11.39
CA ILE A 103 -17.38 13.31 10.97
C ILE A 103 -16.84 12.62 12.23
N PRO A 104 -17.25 11.38 12.52
CA PRO A 104 -16.84 10.68 13.74
C PRO A 104 -15.33 10.43 13.75
N SER A 105 -14.75 10.36 14.94
CA SER A 105 -13.40 9.86 15.14
C SER A 105 -13.34 8.34 14.91
N LEU A 106 -12.14 7.82 14.70
CA LEU A 106 -11.92 6.38 14.71
C LEU A 106 -12.20 5.79 16.09
N LYS A 107 -12.57 4.52 16.11
CA LYS A 107 -12.65 3.75 17.35
C LYS A 107 -11.22 3.49 17.89
N PRO A 108 -11.05 3.31 19.22
CA PRO A 108 -9.74 3.04 19.82
C PRO A 108 -8.99 1.84 19.23
N ARG A 109 -9.72 0.87 18.68
CA ARG A 109 -9.17 -0.24 17.92
C ARG A 109 -9.45 -0.03 16.43
N THR A 110 -8.42 -0.01 15.60
CA THR A 110 -8.54 0.22 14.15
C THR A 110 -7.78 -0.83 13.34
N VAL A 111 -8.43 -1.36 12.30
CA VAL A 111 -7.83 -2.25 11.31
C VAL A 111 -7.33 -1.43 10.11
N VAL A 112 -6.05 -1.55 9.79
CA VAL A 112 -5.39 -0.85 8.69
C VAL A 112 -5.11 -1.81 7.54
N LEU A 113 -5.67 -1.49 6.36
CA LEU A 113 -5.57 -2.31 5.17
C LEU A 113 -4.54 -1.79 4.17
N LEU A 114 -3.63 -2.64 3.72
CA LEU A 114 -2.63 -2.32 2.68
C LEU A 114 -2.77 -3.24 1.45
N HIS A 115 -2.78 -2.63 0.27
CA HIS A 115 -2.89 -3.33 -1.02
C HIS A 115 -1.52 -3.78 -1.56
N GLY A 116 -1.51 -4.63 -2.59
CA GLY A 116 -0.29 -5.10 -3.27
C GLY A 116 0.26 -4.19 -4.37
N LEU A 117 1.34 -4.65 -5.01
CA LEU A 117 1.93 -4.03 -6.22
C LEU A 117 0.89 -3.93 -7.34
N TRP A 118 0.94 -2.86 -8.15
CA TRP A 118 0.00 -2.55 -9.24
C TRP A 118 -1.46 -2.29 -8.82
N ARG A 119 -1.74 -2.30 -7.52
CA ARG A 119 -3.09 -2.10 -6.98
C ARG A 119 -3.24 -0.69 -6.41
N SER A 120 -4.43 -0.46 -5.89
CA SER A 120 -4.84 0.71 -5.13
C SER A 120 -5.69 0.26 -3.95
N ARG A 121 -6.03 1.16 -3.03
CA ARG A 121 -6.91 0.87 -1.88
C ARG A 121 -8.22 0.22 -2.30
N GLY A 122 -8.71 0.53 -3.51
CA GLY A 122 -9.92 -0.07 -4.07
C GLY A 122 -9.88 -1.60 -4.20
N ALA A 123 -8.70 -2.21 -4.30
CA ALA A 123 -8.57 -3.67 -4.32
C ALA A 123 -8.88 -4.32 -2.95
N MET A 124 -8.73 -3.55 -1.86
CA MET A 124 -9.05 -3.99 -0.50
C MET A 124 -10.53 -3.76 -0.15
N ARG A 125 -11.30 -3.06 -0.99
CA ARG A 125 -12.68 -2.66 -0.69
C ARG A 125 -13.60 -3.82 -0.28
N PRO A 126 -13.60 -4.99 -0.96
CA PRO A 126 -14.46 -6.09 -0.54
C PRO A 126 -14.18 -6.55 0.90
N LEU A 127 -12.90 -6.58 1.29
CA LEU A 127 -12.49 -6.92 2.65
C LEU A 127 -12.80 -5.78 3.63
N GLN A 128 -12.61 -4.52 3.22
CA GLN A 128 -12.96 -3.35 4.02
C GLN A 128 -14.45 -3.35 4.37
N GLU A 129 -15.32 -3.58 3.38
CA GLU A 129 -16.78 -3.63 3.56
C GLU A 129 -17.20 -4.75 4.50
N HIS A 130 -16.60 -5.93 4.37
CA HIS A 130 -16.83 -7.06 5.27
C HIS A 130 -16.42 -6.74 6.71
N LEU A 131 -15.18 -6.30 6.93
CA LEU A 131 -14.68 -6.00 8.28
C LEU A 131 -15.39 -4.81 8.92
N SER A 132 -15.93 -3.88 8.13
CA SER A 132 -16.68 -2.72 8.64
C SER A 132 -18.06 -3.09 9.17
N GLN A 133 -18.54 -4.33 8.96
CA GLN A 133 -19.78 -4.81 9.58
C GLN A 133 -19.61 -5.13 11.07
N ASN A 134 -18.36 -5.23 11.56
CA ASN A 134 -18.06 -5.56 12.94
C ASN A 134 -17.85 -4.30 13.79
N ASP A 135 -18.57 -4.20 14.90
CA ASP A 135 -18.50 -3.03 15.76
C ASP A 135 -17.26 -2.96 16.67
N ALA A 136 -16.42 -4.00 16.68
CA ALA A 136 -15.22 -4.04 17.52
C ALA A 136 -14.13 -3.04 17.10
N TRP A 137 -14.17 -2.51 15.88
CA TRP A 137 -13.11 -1.66 15.35
C TRP A 137 -13.60 -0.67 14.28
N SER A 138 -12.76 0.31 13.95
CA SER A 138 -12.85 1.04 12.68
C SER A 138 -11.96 0.37 11.63
N VAL A 139 -12.23 0.58 10.35
CA VAL A 139 -11.42 0.05 9.25
C VAL A 139 -11.00 1.19 8.35
N ILE A 140 -9.71 1.28 8.04
CA ILE A 140 -9.16 2.21 7.06
C ILE A 140 -8.34 1.46 6.02
N SER A 141 -8.28 2.00 4.80
CA SER A 141 -7.42 1.45 3.74
C SER A 141 -6.53 2.52 3.17
N VAL A 142 -5.22 2.25 3.19
CA VAL A 142 -4.14 3.16 2.82
C VAL A 142 -3.83 3.03 1.34
N GLU A 143 -3.79 4.16 0.63
CA GLU A 143 -3.27 4.28 -0.72
C GLU A 143 -1.79 4.68 -0.70
N TYR A 144 -0.98 3.94 -1.45
CA TYR A 144 0.41 4.30 -1.70
C TYR A 144 0.81 3.92 -3.14
N PRO A 145 1.78 4.64 -3.74
CA PRO A 145 2.10 4.49 -5.16
C PRO A 145 3.00 3.28 -5.40
N SER A 146 2.44 2.08 -5.27
CA SER A 146 3.16 0.79 -5.22
C SER A 146 4.18 0.55 -6.34
N THR A 147 4.01 1.15 -7.52
CA THR A 147 4.90 1.01 -8.69
C THR A 147 5.92 2.13 -8.86
N ARG A 148 5.94 3.13 -7.95
CA ARG A 148 6.78 4.33 -8.09
C ARG A 148 7.78 4.53 -6.97
N ALA A 149 7.71 3.76 -5.90
CA ALA A 149 8.64 3.87 -4.77
C ALA A 149 9.11 2.49 -4.30
N THR A 150 10.13 2.51 -3.46
CA THR A 150 10.71 1.36 -2.76
C THR A 150 9.83 0.95 -1.56
N VAL A 151 10.07 -0.25 -1.03
CA VAL A 151 9.37 -0.75 0.17
C VAL A 151 9.59 0.18 1.37
N GLY A 152 10.80 0.73 1.53
CA GLY A 152 11.12 1.71 2.58
C GLY A 152 10.37 3.03 2.42
N GLU A 153 10.26 3.56 1.20
CA GLU A 153 9.47 4.77 0.95
C GLU A 153 7.97 4.53 1.19
N HIS A 154 7.44 3.35 0.89
CA HIS A 154 6.08 2.97 1.26
C HIS A 154 5.90 2.82 2.77
N ALA A 155 6.90 2.32 3.49
CA ALA A 155 6.89 2.28 4.95
C ALA A 155 6.85 3.70 5.55
N ALA A 156 7.54 4.67 4.93
CA ALA A 156 7.48 6.08 5.33
C ALA A 156 6.10 6.71 5.06
N VAL A 157 5.39 6.27 4.00
CA VAL A 157 3.98 6.64 3.78
C VAL A 157 3.11 6.10 4.91
N LEU A 158 3.25 4.80 5.22
CA LEU A 158 2.49 4.17 6.30
C LEU A 158 2.75 4.85 7.65
N LYS A 159 4.01 5.20 7.95
CA LYS A 159 4.39 5.98 9.12
C LYS A 159 3.56 7.25 9.27
N ARG A 160 3.48 8.06 8.22
CA ARG A 160 2.72 9.33 8.26
C ARG A 160 1.24 9.11 8.50
N VAL A 161 0.65 8.08 7.88
CA VAL A 161 -0.76 7.75 8.13
C VAL A 161 -0.97 7.32 9.58
N VAL A 162 -0.13 6.42 10.10
CA VAL A 162 -0.24 5.92 11.49
C VAL A 162 -0.05 7.04 12.51
N ASP A 163 0.90 7.96 12.28
CA ASP A 163 1.13 9.13 13.14
C ASP A 163 -0.09 10.08 13.22
N ASN A 164 -0.98 10.03 12.23
CA ASN A 164 -2.20 10.84 12.17
C ASN A 164 -3.47 10.09 12.64
N LEU A 165 -3.34 8.89 13.22
CA LEU A 165 -4.47 8.12 13.76
C LEU A 165 -4.81 8.56 15.19
N GLU A 166 -5.40 9.76 15.29
CA GLU A 166 -5.81 10.34 16.57
C GLU A 166 -6.87 9.47 17.27
N GLY A 167 -6.68 9.24 18.58
CA GLY A 167 -7.59 8.46 19.42
C GLY A 167 -7.54 6.95 19.21
N VAL A 168 -6.59 6.44 18.43
CA VAL A 168 -6.38 5.00 18.22
C VAL A 168 -5.35 4.47 19.21
N ASP A 169 -5.78 3.56 20.08
CA ASP A 169 -4.95 2.90 21.10
C ASP A 169 -4.35 1.58 20.60
N GLN A 170 -5.01 0.91 19.65
CA GLN A 170 -4.57 -0.36 19.06
C GLN A 170 -4.75 -0.37 17.54
N ILE A 171 -3.72 -0.83 16.84
CA ILE A 171 -3.77 -1.06 15.38
C ILE A 171 -3.63 -2.54 15.07
N ASP A 172 -4.59 -3.07 14.31
CA ASP A 172 -4.48 -4.36 13.63
C ASP A 172 -4.16 -4.14 12.14
N PHE A 173 -3.47 -5.07 11.50
CA PHE A 173 -3.12 -4.98 10.07
C PHE A 173 -3.74 -6.11 9.26
N VAL A 174 -4.25 -5.81 8.06
CA VAL A 174 -4.50 -6.83 7.04
C VAL A 174 -3.92 -6.40 5.71
N CYS A 175 -3.01 -7.19 5.18
CA CYS A 175 -2.16 -6.77 4.08
C CYS A 175 -2.18 -7.78 2.94
N HIS A 176 -2.27 -7.29 1.71
CA HIS A 176 -2.19 -8.11 0.51
C HIS A 176 -0.81 -7.98 -0.16
N SER A 177 -0.19 -9.11 -0.49
CA SER A 177 1.03 -9.16 -1.31
C SER A 177 2.12 -8.20 -0.79
N LEU A 178 2.61 -7.27 -1.63
CA LEU A 178 3.60 -6.24 -1.27
C LEU A 178 3.26 -5.47 0.01
N GLY A 179 1.98 -5.21 0.31
CA GLY A 179 1.57 -4.49 1.52
C GLY A 179 2.06 -5.15 2.81
N ASN A 180 2.26 -6.47 2.79
CA ASN A 180 2.85 -7.22 3.91
C ASN A 180 4.28 -6.79 4.18
N LEU A 181 5.09 -6.65 3.12
CA LEU A 181 6.48 -6.24 3.25
C LEU A 181 6.59 -4.77 3.66
N VAL A 182 5.64 -3.93 3.24
CA VAL A 182 5.54 -2.52 3.68
C VAL A 182 5.34 -2.44 5.19
N VAL A 183 4.43 -3.23 5.77
CA VAL A 183 4.25 -3.26 7.23
C VAL A 183 5.47 -3.81 7.94
N ARG A 184 6.06 -4.91 7.45
CA ARG A 184 7.30 -5.48 8.03
C ARG A 184 8.46 -4.48 8.02
N ARG A 185 8.58 -3.70 6.95
CA ARG A 185 9.58 -2.64 6.83
C ARG A 185 9.27 -1.44 7.74
N TRP A 186 8.00 -1.08 7.89
CA TRP A 186 7.57 -0.04 8.84
C TRP A 186 7.83 -0.43 10.29
N LEU A 187 7.63 -1.71 10.63
CA LEU A 187 7.95 -2.24 11.95
C LEU A 187 9.44 -2.07 12.27
N HIS A 188 10.29 -2.40 11.30
CA HIS A 188 11.74 -2.25 11.39
C HIS A 188 12.19 -0.80 11.51
N ASP A 189 11.78 0.05 10.56
CA ASP A 189 12.33 1.41 10.44
C ASP A 189 11.76 2.39 11.48
N TYR A 190 10.56 2.12 12.00
CA TYR A 190 9.83 3.12 12.77
C TYR A 190 9.19 2.61 14.06
N TYR A 191 8.42 1.52 14.02
CA TYR A 191 7.63 1.11 15.19
C TYR A 191 8.51 0.60 16.34
N LEU A 192 9.43 -0.32 16.07
CA LEU A 192 10.33 -0.86 17.09
C LEU A 192 11.26 0.21 17.68
N PRO A 193 11.95 1.05 16.87
CA PRO A 193 12.73 2.15 17.41
C PRO A 193 11.89 3.13 18.27
N ALA A 194 10.64 3.40 17.88
CA ALA A 194 9.75 4.26 18.67
C ALA A 194 9.36 3.63 20.01
N CYS A 195 9.19 2.29 20.07
CA CYS A 195 8.93 1.58 21.31
C CYS A 195 10.14 1.58 22.26
N GLU A 196 11.35 1.47 21.72
CA GLU A 196 12.60 1.51 22.49
C GLU A 196 12.91 2.90 23.06
N ALA A 197 12.52 3.95 22.33
CA ALA A 197 12.74 5.35 22.71
C ALA A 197 11.73 5.88 23.76
N LEU A 198 10.79 5.06 24.24
CA LEU A 198 9.78 5.51 25.19
C LEU A 198 10.42 5.91 26.52
N PRO A 199 10.15 7.14 27.01
CA PRO A 199 10.71 7.58 28.28
C PRO A 199 10.08 6.80 29.44
N ALA A 200 10.88 6.53 30.47
CA ALA A 200 10.51 5.70 31.61
C ALA A 200 9.35 6.29 32.45
N ASP A 201 8.99 7.55 32.23
CA ASP A 201 7.92 8.29 32.90
C ASP A 201 6.56 8.20 32.20
N GLY A 202 6.44 7.44 31.10
CA GLY A 202 5.15 7.03 30.53
C GLY A 202 4.54 8.00 29.51
N GLY A 203 5.35 8.68 28.70
CA GLY A 203 4.88 9.44 27.54
C GLY A 203 4.02 8.61 26.58
N SER A 204 3.19 9.27 25.77
CA SER A 204 2.33 8.58 24.79
C SER A 204 3.17 7.94 23.68
N GLY A 205 3.30 6.61 23.72
CA GLY A 205 3.96 5.84 22.68
C GLY A 205 3.13 5.63 21.43
N PRO A 206 3.67 4.92 20.42
CA PRO A 206 2.86 4.53 19.26
C PRO A 206 1.67 3.66 19.70
N PRO A 207 0.56 3.65 18.93
CA PRO A 207 -0.56 2.76 19.20
C PRO A 207 -0.10 1.32 19.34
N ARG A 208 -0.67 0.57 20.28
CA ARG A 208 -0.30 -0.82 20.51
C ARG A 208 -0.51 -1.65 19.25
N LEU A 209 0.49 -2.43 18.88
CA LEU A 209 0.34 -3.43 17.83
C LEU A 209 -0.60 -4.55 18.30
N GLY A 210 -1.73 -4.69 17.60
CA GLY A 210 -2.70 -5.76 17.74
C GLY A 210 -2.28 -6.99 16.96
N ARG A 211 -3.14 -7.49 16.07
CA ARG A 211 -2.90 -8.67 15.23
C ARG A 211 -2.62 -8.28 13.79
N MET A 212 -1.94 -9.16 13.06
CA MET A 212 -1.70 -9.01 11.63
C MET A 212 -2.21 -10.22 10.84
N VAL A 213 -2.93 -10.00 9.75
CA VAL A 213 -3.29 -11.03 8.78
C VAL A 213 -2.59 -10.75 7.45
N MET A 214 -1.84 -11.75 6.97
CA MET A 214 -1.07 -11.65 5.74
C MET A 214 -1.74 -12.45 4.62
N LEU A 215 -2.20 -11.76 3.57
CA LEU A 215 -2.84 -12.37 2.41
C LEU A 215 -1.84 -12.50 1.26
N GLY A 216 -1.46 -13.74 0.90
CA GLY A 216 -0.49 -14.04 -0.15
C GLY A 216 0.83 -13.23 -0.06
N PRO A 217 1.48 -13.13 1.11
CA PRO A 217 2.70 -12.34 1.25
C PRO A 217 3.89 -12.97 0.49
N PRO A 218 4.75 -12.19 -0.18
CA PRO A 218 6.01 -12.71 -0.71
C PRO A 218 7.10 -12.68 0.38
N ASN A 219 6.99 -13.56 1.38
CA ASN A 219 7.79 -13.51 2.61
C ASN A 219 9.23 -14.02 2.46
N ASN A 220 9.47 -14.86 1.45
CA ASN A 220 10.77 -15.45 1.16
C ASN A 220 11.27 -15.03 -0.21
N ARG A 221 12.55 -15.35 -0.50
CA ARG A 221 13.13 -15.09 -1.82
C ARG A 221 12.22 -15.70 -2.89
N PRO A 222 11.73 -14.93 -3.85
CA PRO A 222 11.02 -15.49 -4.97
C PRO A 222 11.96 -16.37 -5.78
N GLU A 223 11.55 -17.60 -6.08
CA GLU A 223 12.20 -18.35 -7.15
C GLU A 223 12.07 -17.50 -8.44
N LEU A 224 13.15 -17.33 -9.20
CA LEU A 224 13.16 -16.48 -10.41
C LEU A 224 12.06 -16.86 -11.42
N ALA A 225 11.57 -18.10 -11.37
CA ALA A 225 10.47 -18.61 -12.17
C ALA A 225 9.05 -18.20 -11.68
N GLY A 226 8.92 -17.64 -10.47
CA GLY A 226 7.65 -17.25 -9.86
C GLY A 226 7.03 -15.96 -10.41
N TRP A 227 7.85 -15.07 -11.00
CA TRP A 227 7.41 -13.79 -11.58
C TRP A 227 7.24 -13.87 -13.09
N VAL A 228 6.57 -14.89 -13.63
CA VAL A 228 6.19 -14.85 -15.06
C VAL A 228 4.87 -14.08 -15.22
N VAL A 229 4.97 -12.77 -15.01
CA VAL A 229 4.18 -11.78 -15.77
C VAL A 229 5.19 -11.21 -16.80
N PRO A 230 4.84 -11.02 -18.09
CA PRO A 230 5.82 -11.10 -19.17
C PRO A 230 6.90 -10.02 -19.09
N LEU A 231 8.17 -10.46 -19.20
CA LEU A 231 9.36 -9.70 -19.62
C LEU A 231 9.40 -8.21 -19.21
N ASP A 232 9.83 -7.89 -17.98
CA ASP A 232 10.39 -6.57 -17.69
C ASP A 232 11.86 -6.49 -18.12
N VAL A 233 12.11 -6.60 -19.43
CA VAL A 233 13.45 -6.41 -20.01
C VAL A 233 13.99 -4.99 -19.84
N THR A 234 13.19 -4.04 -19.33
CA THR A 234 13.57 -2.63 -19.17
C THR A 234 13.76 -2.19 -17.72
N GLY A 235 13.41 -3.04 -16.74
CA GLY A 235 13.43 -2.70 -15.31
C GLY A 235 12.45 -1.58 -14.92
N GLN A 236 11.53 -1.19 -15.82
CA GLN A 236 10.62 -0.06 -15.62
C GLN A 236 9.19 -0.50 -15.32
N VAL A 237 8.82 -1.74 -15.67
CA VAL A 237 7.46 -2.25 -15.53
C VAL A 237 7.19 -2.52 -14.04
N TYR A 238 8.07 -3.22 -13.33
CA TYR A 238 7.83 -3.59 -11.94
C TYR A 238 7.99 -2.45 -10.91
N GLY A 239 8.60 -1.33 -11.31
CA GLY A 239 8.88 -0.22 -10.41
C GLY A 239 9.95 -0.54 -9.36
N PRO A 240 10.30 0.42 -8.48
CA PRO A 240 11.39 0.23 -7.53
C PRO A 240 11.15 -0.91 -6.53
N SER A 241 9.93 -1.04 -5.98
CA SER A 241 9.58 -2.14 -5.09
C SER A 241 9.74 -3.51 -5.75
N GLY A 242 9.22 -3.71 -6.97
CA GLY A 242 9.35 -5.00 -7.65
C GLY A 242 10.81 -5.37 -7.97
N ARG A 243 11.66 -4.39 -8.31
CA ARG A 243 13.11 -4.62 -8.44
C ARG A 243 13.76 -5.04 -7.12
N GLN A 244 13.31 -4.50 -5.98
CA GLN A 244 13.83 -4.94 -4.69
C GLN A 244 13.47 -6.40 -4.39
N LEU A 245 12.25 -6.82 -4.75
CA LEU A 245 11.82 -8.20 -4.57
C LEU A 245 12.58 -9.17 -5.48
N ASN A 246 12.90 -8.78 -6.71
CA ASN A 246 13.55 -9.65 -7.69
C ASN A 246 15.09 -9.67 -7.56
N ASP A 247 15.72 -8.49 -7.55
CA ASP A 247 17.17 -8.36 -7.75
C ASP A 247 17.93 -8.03 -6.46
N LYS A 248 17.24 -7.46 -5.46
CA LYS A 248 17.85 -6.94 -4.23
C LYS A 248 17.24 -7.58 -2.98
N TRP A 249 16.78 -8.82 -3.09
CA TRP A 249 16.18 -9.53 -1.96
C TRP A 249 17.14 -9.61 -0.77
N ASP A 250 18.44 -9.82 -1.01
CA ASP A 250 19.44 -9.91 0.05
C ASP A 250 19.69 -8.57 0.77
N GLU A 251 19.44 -7.45 0.09
CA GLU A 251 19.46 -6.12 0.73
C GLU A 251 18.15 -5.84 1.48
N LEU A 252 17.02 -6.31 0.95
CA LEU A 252 15.69 -6.06 1.49
C LEU A 252 15.40 -6.93 2.72
N ALA A 253 15.63 -8.24 2.64
CA ALA A 253 15.22 -9.21 3.66
C ALA A 253 15.72 -8.89 5.08
N PRO A 254 16.97 -8.43 5.30
CA PRO A 254 17.44 -8.05 6.64
C PRO A 254 16.66 -6.89 7.27
N THR A 255 15.95 -6.10 6.45
CA THR A 255 15.16 -4.93 6.89
C THR A 255 13.67 -5.25 7.07
N LEU A 256 13.28 -6.53 6.96
CA LEU A 256 11.90 -6.97 7.08
C LEU A 256 11.68 -7.70 8.41
N THR A 257 11.25 -6.98 9.42
CA THR A 257 10.93 -7.52 10.75
C THR A 257 9.84 -8.60 10.66
N VAL A 258 10.01 -9.68 11.42
CA VAL A 258 8.90 -10.62 11.73
C VAL A 258 7.96 -9.90 12.69
N PRO A 259 6.64 -9.82 12.43
CA PRO A 259 5.73 -9.06 13.29
C PRO A 259 5.85 -9.48 14.76
N PRO A 260 6.11 -8.55 15.70
CA PRO A 260 6.28 -8.85 17.12
C PRO A 260 4.93 -9.04 17.83
N CYS A 261 3.91 -9.48 17.11
CA CYS A 261 2.55 -9.67 17.58
C CYS A 261 1.97 -10.97 17.00
N GLU A 262 0.78 -11.36 17.45
CA GLU A 262 0.11 -12.54 16.89
C GLU A 262 -0.28 -12.27 15.42
N PHE A 263 0.30 -13.03 14.49
CA PHE A 263 0.01 -12.91 13.07
C PHE A 263 -0.32 -14.25 12.41
N GLY A 264 -1.16 -14.19 11.38
CA GLY A 264 -1.60 -15.35 10.62
C GLY A 264 -1.43 -15.13 9.12
N ILE A 265 -1.26 -16.21 8.37
CA ILE A 265 -1.03 -16.16 6.92
C ILE A 265 -2.09 -16.97 6.17
N LEU A 266 -2.74 -16.33 5.20
CA LEU A 266 -3.63 -16.96 4.24
C LEU A 266 -2.96 -16.98 2.87
N ALA A 267 -2.47 -18.15 2.47
CA ALA A 267 -1.87 -18.39 1.16
C ALA A 267 -2.96 -18.75 0.14
N GLY A 268 -2.90 -18.14 -1.06
CA GLY A 268 -3.68 -18.66 -2.19
C GLY A 268 -3.02 -19.92 -2.74
N GLY A 269 -3.82 -20.87 -3.18
CA GLY A 269 -3.35 -22.12 -3.76
C GLY A 269 -4.49 -22.98 -4.26
N ASN A 270 -4.24 -24.28 -4.37
CA ASN A 270 -5.27 -25.30 -4.59
C ASN A 270 -4.96 -26.64 -3.90
N ALA A 271 -3.95 -26.66 -3.02
CA ALA A 271 -3.43 -27.83 -2.32
C ALA A 271 -3.01 -28.99 -3.26
N LYS A 272 -2.65 -28.67 -4.51
CA LYS A 272 -2.18 -29.62 -5.54
C LYS A 272 -0.89 -29.09 -6.18
N SER A 273 -0.73 -29.24 -7.50
CA SER A 273 0.46 -28.82 -8.25
C SER A 273 0.48 -27.33 -8.61
N GLY A 274 -0.31 -26.50 -7.93
CA GLY A 274 -0.45 -25.09 -8.27
C GLY A 274 -1.36 -24.83 -9.46
N ARG A 275 -1.48 -23.56 -9.83
CA ARG A 275 -2.31 -23.07 -10.94
C ARG A 275 -1.44 -22.59 -12.11
N ASN A 276 -0.19 -22.21 -11.87
CA ASN A 276 0.73 -21.76 -12.90
C ASN A 276 1.71 -22.88 -13.29
N PRO A 277 1.65 -23.42 -14.52
CA PRO A 277 2.54 -24.51 -14.94
C PRO A 277 4.02 -24.10 -15.04
N LEU A 278 4.33 -22.81 -14.94
CA LEU A 278 5.69 -22.27 -14.94
C LEU A 278 6.31 -22.17 -13.54
N ILE A 279 5.49 -22.35 -12.49
CA ILE A 279 5.90 -22.24 -11.10
C ILE A 279 5.84 -23.64 -10.48
N PRO A 280 6.97 -24.19 -9.98
CA PRO A 280 6.93 -25.43 -9.24
C PRO A 280 6.15 -25.29 -7.92
N GLY A 281 5.30 -26.27 -7.62
CA GLY A 281 4.56 -26.34 -6.35
C GLY A 281 3.22 -25.61 -6.37
N ASP A 282 2.55 -25.56 -5.21
CA ASP A 282 1.25 -24.89 -5.09
C ASP A 282 1.40 -23.37 -5.13
N ASP A 283 0.52 -22.68 -5.85
CA ASP A 283 0.63 -21.24 -6.14
C ASP A 283 -0.71 -20.58 -6.41
N ASP A 284 -0.73 -19.26 -6.27
CA ASP A 284 -1.89 -18.41 -6.52
C ASP A 284 -1.83 -17.63 -7.85
N LEU A 285 -1.05 -18.12 -8.82
CA LEU A 285 -0.60 -17.51 -10.07
C LEU A 285 0.55 -16.50 -9.96
N VAL A 286 0.90 -16.04 -8.75
CA VAL A 286 1.93 -15.01 -8.54
C VAL A 286 2.94 -15.42 -7.47
N VAL A 287 2.47 -16.01 -6.38
CA VAL A 287 3.27 -16.38 -5.22
C VAL A 287 3.02 -17.85 -4.90
N THR A 288 4.08 -18.62 -4.66
CA THR A 288 3.94 -20.00 -4.18
C THR A 288 3.50 -20.00 -2.73
N VAL A 289 2.76 -21.04 -2.33
CA VAL A 289 2.39 -21.29 -0.94
C VAL A 289 3.63 -21.30 -0.04
N ASP A 290 4.72 -21.93 -0.49
CA ASP A 290 5.97 -21.97 0.29
C ASP A 290 6.61 -20.59 0.44
N ASN A 291 6.56 -19.74 -0.59
CA ASN A 291 7.07 -18.37 -0.50
C ASN A 291 6.29 -17.53 0.53
N THR A 292 5.00 -17.82 0.74
CA THR A 292 4.20 -17.12 1.75
C THR A 292 4.56 -17.42 3.20
N ARG A 293 5.23 -18.55 3.47
CA ARG A 293 5.53 -18.99 4.84
C ARG A 293 6.45 -17.99 5.56
N LEU A 294 6.19 -17.75 6.84
CA LEU A 294 7.07 -16.99 7.71
C LEU A 294 7.05 -17.62 9.09
N ALA A 295 8.24 -17.88 9.63
CA ALA A 295 8.42 -18.40 10.97
C ALA A 295 7.79 -17.46 12.03
N GLY A 296 7.17 -18.04 13.06
CA GLY A 296 6.43 -17.30 14.09
C GLY A 296 4.94 -17.07 13.80
N ALA A 297 4.43 -17.49 12.63
CA ALA A 297 3.01 -17.38 12.33
C ALA A 297 2.18 -18.26 13.28
N ALA A 298 1.20 -17.66 13.96
CA ALA A 298 0.33 -18.34 14.92
C ALA A 298 -0.69 -19.26 14.24
N ASP A 299 -1.04 -18.97 12.99
CA ASP A 299 -1.92 -19.79 12.18
C ASP A 299 -1.61 -19.62 10.68
N PHE A 300 -1.82 -20.68 9.90
CA PHE A 300 -1.56 -20.72 8.46
C PHE A 300 -2.66 -21.51 7.74
N ARG A 301 -3.18 -20.99 6.64
CA ARG A 301 -4.08 -21.75 5.75
C ARG A 301 -3.77 -21.52 4.29
N VAL A 302 -4.02 -22.56 3.50
CA VAL A 302 -4.11 -22.47 2.05
C VAL A 302 -5.58 -22.39 1.66
N VAL A 303 -5.94 -21.37 0.90
CA VAL A 303 -7.31 -21.13 0.42
C VAL A 303 -7.33 -21.34 -1.10
N PRO A 304 -8.37 -22.00 -1.67
CA PRO A 304 -8.48 -22.25 -3.10
C PRO A 304 -8.77 -20.99 -3.95
N ALA A 305 -7.90 -19.97 -3.87
CA ALA A 305 -8.02 -18.66 -4.50
C ALA A 305 -6.77 -18.31 -5.31
N ILE A 306 -6.95 -17.49 -6.34
CA ILE A 306 -5.83 -16.83 -7.03
C ILE A 306 -5.48 -15.52 -6.34
N HIS A 307 -4.24 -15.07 -6.53
CA HIS A 307 -3.62 -13.92 -5.87
C HIS A 307 -4.51 -12.68 -5.88
N THR A 308 -5.09 -12.42 -7.05
CA THR A 308 -5.85 -11.21 -7.34
C THR A 308 -7.22 -11.16 -6.69
N LEU A 309 -7.75 -12.32 -6.25
CA LEU A 309 -9.09 -12.50 -5.71
C LEU A 309 -9.12 -12.79 -4.21
N LEU A 310 -7.97 -12.98 -3.54
CA LEU A 310 -7.90 -13.29 -2.10
C LEU A 310 -8.75 -12.34 -1.23
N MET A 311 -8.65 -11.02 -1.44
CA MET A 311 -9.35 -10.00 -0.65
C MET A 311 -10.88 -10.05 -0.78
N GLY A 312 -11.38 -10.61 -1.89
CA GLY A 312 -12.82 -10.78 -2.15
C GLY A 312 -13.32 -12.20 -1.89
N HIS A 313 -12.45 -13.12 -1.47
CA HIS A 313 -12.83 -14.51 -1.26
C HIS A 313 -13.58 -14.64 0.08
N PRO A 314 -14.81 -15.18 0.12
CA PRO A 314 -15.63 -15.25 1.33
C PRO A 314 -14.91 -15.92 2.51
N ASP A 315 -14.24 -17.06 2.26
CA ASP A 315 -13.51 -17.76 3.33
C ASP A 315 -12.33 -16.94 3.85
N VAL A 316 -11.62 -16.19 2.99
CA VAL A 316 -10.51 -15.32 3.42
C VAL A 316 -11.05 -14.21 4.33
N GLN A 317 -12.19 -13.62 3.96
CA GLN A 317 -12.82 -12.56 4.75
C GLN A 317 -13.23 -13.06 6.13
N ALA A 318 -13.95 -14.19 6.19
CA ALA A 318 -14.40 -14.79 7.44
C ALA A 318 -13.22 -15.25 8.33
N MET A 319 -12.19 -15.88 7.74
CA MET A 319 -10.97 -16.27 8.45
C MET A 319 -10.23 -15.04 8.98
N THR A 320 -10.10 -13.99 8.17
CA THR A 320 -9.44 -12.73 8.57
C THR A 320 -10.14 -12.12 9.78
N GLU A 321 -11.47 -11.94 9.70
CA GLU A 321 -12.25 -11.40 10.82
C GLU A 321 -12.07 -12.24 12.09
N ARG A 322 -12.20 -13.56 11.98
CA ARG A 322 -12.02 -14.47 13.12
C ARG A 322 -10.62 -14.37 13.71
N PHE A 323 -9.58 -14.30 12.87
CA PHE A 323 -8.22 -14.17 13.35
C PHE A 323 -8.01 -12.85 14.10
N LEU A 324 -8.57 -11.74 13.61
CA LEU A 324 -8.50 -10.46 14.30
C LEU A 324 -9.19 -10.52 15.68
N LEU A 325 -10.28 -11.27 15.83
CA LEU A 325 -10.98 -11.43 17.12
C LEU A 325 -10.28 -12.42 18.06
N GLU A 326 -9.89 -13.58 17.54
CA GLU A 326 -9.59 -14.79 18.33
C GLU A 326 -8.15 -15.30 18.16
N GLY A 327 -7.41 -14.79 17.17
CA GLY A 327 -6.05 -15.25 16.84
C GLY A 327 -5.99 -16.60 16.12
N SER A 328 -7.10 -17.08 15.55
CA SER A 328 -7.15 -18.31 14.74
C SER A 328 -8.11 -18.19 13.57
N PHE A 329 -7.83 -18.86 12.45
CA PHE A 329 -8.64 -18.81 11.25
C PHE A 329 -9.91 -19.66 11.32
N GLU A 330 -9.85 -20.82 11.99
CA GLU A 330 -10.98 -21.77 12.09
C GLU A 330 -11.36 -22.08 13.56
N GLY A 331 -10.45 -21.82 14.50
CA GLY A 331 -10.64 -22.00 15.94
C GLY A 331 -9.32 -22.34 16.64
N SER A 332 -9.22 -22.06 17.94
CA SER A 332 -7.96 -22.21 18.69
C SER A 332 -7.38 -23.63 18.65
N GLY A 333 -8.22 -24.66 18.70
CA GLY A 333 -7.82 -26.07 18.60
C GLY A 333 -7.45 -26.54 17.19
N GLN A 334 -7.57 -25.69 16.18
CA GLN A 334 -7.29 -26.02 14.79
C GLN A 334 -6.10 -25.23 14.22
N ARG A 335 -5.41 -24.41 15.03
CA ARG A 335 -4.28 -23.61 14.55
C ARG A 335 -3.21 -24.48 13.88
N GLN A 336 -2.65 -23.99 12.77
CA GLN A 336 -1.51 -24.58 12.07
C GLN A 336 -0.35 -23.58 12.13
N PRO A 337 0.36 -23.49 13.27
CA PRO A 337 1.45 -22.53 13.42
C PRO A 337 2.64 -22.89 12.53
N ILE A 338 3.43 -21.88 12.16
CA ILE A 338 4.75 -22.06 11.54
C ILE A 338 5.80 -21.81 12.62
N ALA A 339 6.55 -22.85 12.97
CA ALA A 339 7.57 -22.77 14.01
C ALA A 339 8.62 -21.67 13.73
N GLU A 340 9.15 -21.11 14.81
CA GLU A 340 10.26 -20.14 14.81
C GLU A 340 11.59 -20.74 14.33
#